data_AF-A0A1X2GH13-F1
#
_entry.id   AF-A0A1X2GH13-F1
#
_cell.length_a   1.000
_cell.length_b   1.000
_cell.length_c   1.000
_cell.angle_alpha   90.00
_cell.angle_beta   90.00
_cell.angle_gamma   90.00
#
_symmetry.space_group_name_H-M   'P 1'
#
loop_
_entity.id
_entity.type
_entity.pdbx_description
1 polymer ?
#
loop_
_entity_poly.entity_id
_entity_poly.type
_entity_poly.pdbx_seq_one_letter_code
_entity_poly.pdbx_strand_id
1 'polypeptide(L)'
;MVKIIIFACVHNAGRSQMSAALFNKHKHSDNVVGISAGTEPADKVHPNVVEVMKELDIDLSHGKPQKLTEELAKNASMIITMGCNETCPYVPGVDIIDWKLADPKNATIEGTREI
;
A
#
# COMPACT_ATOMS: atom_id res chain seq x y z
N MET A 1 -6.33 -21.32 4.37
CA MET A 1 -6.95 -20.13 3.74
C MET A 1 -5.95 -19.00 3.84
N VAL A 2 -5.63 -18.32 2.74
CA VAL A 2 -4.67 -17.21 2.75
C VAL A 2 -5.35 -15.97 3.33
N LYS A 3 -4.70 -15.29 4.28
CA LYS A 3 -5.15 -14.02 4.84
C LYS A 3 -4.63 -12.87 3.99
N ILE A 4 -5.51 -11.96 3.60
CA ILE A 4 -5.18 -10.80 2.78
C ILE A 4 -5.13 -9.56 3.66
N ILE A 5 -4.00 -8.87 3.66
CA ILE A 5 -3.84 -7.56 4.31
C ILE A 5 -3.75 -6.51 3.21
N ILE A 6 -4.70 -5.57 3.19
CA ILE A 6 -4.71 -4.49 2.19
C ILE A 6 -4.02 -3.27 2.78
N PHE A 7 -3.04 -2.73 2.07
CA PHE A 7 -2.45 -1.42 2.32
C PHE A 7 -3.09 -0.41 1.36
N ALA A 8 -3.77 0.59 1.89
CA ALA A 8 -4.55 1.55 1.13
C ALA A 8 -3.99 2.98 1.29
N CYS A 9 -3.74 3.67 0.17
CA CYS A 9 -3.50 5.12 0.17
C CYS A 9 -4.29 5.76 -0.97
N VAL A 10 -4.21 7.08 -1.16
CA VAL A 10 -4.96 7.74 -2.24
C VAL A 10 -4.55 7.20 -3.62
N HIS A 11 -3.28 7.38 -4.00
CA HIS A 11 -2.85 7.14 -5.39
C HIS A 11 -2.34 5.73 -5.69
N ASN A 12 -2.21 4.88 -4.68
CA ASN A 12 -1.54 3.57 -4.79
C ASN A 12 -0.19 3.60 -5.54
N ALA A 13 0.56 4.69 -5.37
CA ALA A 13 1.81 4.94 -6.07
C ALA A 13 3.00 5.20 -5.14
N GLY A 14 2.79 5.15 -3.82
CA GLY A 14 3.83 5.42 -2.82
C GLY A 14 3.66 4.56 -1.59
N ARG A 15 3.23 5.16 -0.47
CA ARG A 15 3.04 4.49 0.84
C ARG A 15 2.51 3.06 0.75
N SER A 16 1.34 2.86 0.15
CA SER A 16 0.74 1.52 0.07
C SER A 16 1.55 0.51 -0.75
N GLN A 17 2.24 0.94 -1.81
CA GLN A 17 3.12 0.07 -2.60
C GLN A 17 4.34 -0.36 -1.77
N MET A 18 4.98 0.60 -1.10
CA MET A 18 6.13 0.34 -0.22
C MET A 18 5.74 -0.61 0.92
N SER A 19 4.64 -0.32 1.61
CA SER A 19 4.19 -1.12 2.75
C SER A 19 3.81 -2.54 2.36
N ALA A 20 3.09 -2.75 1.25
CA ALA A 20 2.75 -4.10 0.80
C ALA A 20 4.01 -4.89 0.41
N ALA A 21 4.98 -4.26 -0.26
CA ALA A 21 6.21 -4.91 -0.67
C ALA A 21 7.11 -5.27 0.52
N LEU A 22 7.30 -4.34 1.47
CA LEU A 22 8.03 -4.60 2.72
C LEU A 22 7.35 -5.69 3.55
N PHE A 23 6.03 -5.63 3.67
CA PHE A 23 5.27 -6.68 4.35
C PHE A 23 5.51 -8.04 3.73
N ASN A 24 5.42 -8.15 2.39
CA ASN A 24 5.65 -9.43 1.70
C ASN A 24 7.10 -9.91 1.78
N LYS A 25 8.08 -9.00 1.85
CA LYS A 25 9.50 -9.34 2.05
C LYS A 25 9.77 -9.88 3.46
N HIS A 26 9.08 -9.36 4.47
CA HIS A 26 9.36 -9.66 5.88
C HIS A 26 8.32 -10.55 6.57
N LYS A 27 7.27 -11.00 5.87
CA LYS A 27 6.26 -11.87 6.46
C LYS A 27 6.87 -13.18 6.99
N HIS A 28 6.36 -13.64 8.14
CA HIS A 28 6.80 -14.90 8.76
C HIS A 28 5.97 -16.12 8.33
N SER A 29 4.96 -15.94 7.48
CA SER A 29 4.08 -17.02 7.03
C SER A 29 3.62 -16.80 5.59
N ASP A 30 3.69 -17.86 4.79
CA ASP A 30 3.20 -17.86 3.41
C ASP A 30 1.68 -17.82 3.30
N ASN A 31 0.97 -18.13 4.39
CA ASN A 31 -0.49 -18.03 4.46
C ASN A 31 -0.99 -16.59 4.65
N VAL A 32 -0.12 -15.59 4.60
CA VAL A 32 -0.49 -14.18 4.63
C VAL A 32 0.12 -13.48 3.42
N VAL A 33 -0.63 -12.55 2.82
CA VAL A 33 -0.18 -11.75 1.69
C VAL A 33 -0.62 -10.30 1.85
N GLY A 34 0.31 -9.39 1.57
CA GLY A 34 0.06 -7.96 1.48
C GLY A 34 -0.34 -7.59 0.05
N ILE A 35 -1.43 -6.83 -0.10
CA ILE A 35 -1.86 -6.25 -1.38
C ILE A 35 -1.95 -4.75 -1.20
N SER A 36 -1.49 -3.98 -2.18
CA SER A 36 -1.66 -2.52 -2.17
C SER A 36 -2.82 -2.08 -3.04
N ALA A 37 -3.59 -1.09 -2.62
CA ALA A 37 -4.64 -0.47 -3.42
C ALA A 37 -4.78 1.03 -3.13
N GLY A 38 -5.64 1.72 -3.88
CA GLY A 38 -5.92 3.11 -3.60
C GLY A 38 -7.25 3.63 -4.11
N THR A 39 -7.70 4.74 -3.53
CA THR A 39 -8.99 5.34 -3.82
C THR A 39 -8.97 6.13 -5.13
N GLU A 40 -7.84 6.68 -5.54
CA GLU A 40 -7.65 7.40 -6.81
C GLU A 40 -6.32 7.00 -7.46
N PRO A 41 -6.20 5.76 -7.98
CA PRO A 41 -4.93 5.23 -8.47
C PRO A 41 -4.28 6.13 -9.52
N ALA A 42 -2.97 6.38 -9.38
CA ALA A 42 -2.18 7.03 -10.43
C ALA A 42 -1.84 6.05 -11.56
N ASP A 43 -1.25 6.55 -12.64
CA ASP A 43 -0.88 5.71 -13.79
C ASP A 43 0.30 4.76 -13.51
N LYS A 44 1.18 5.13 -12.58
CA LYS A 44 2.40 4.38 -12.24
C LYS A 44 2.86 4.66 -10.81
N VAL A 45 3.70 3.77 -10.29
CA VAL A 45 4.43 3.99 -9.02
C VAL A 45 5.33 5.22 -9.16
N HIS A 46 5.42 6.02 -8.09
CA HIS A 46 6.21 7.23 -8.08
C HIS A 46 7.71 6.92 -8.29
N PRO A 47 8.44 7.67 -9.13
CA PRO A 47 9.84 7.36 -9.42
C PRO A 47 10.75 7.29 -8.18
N ASN A 48 10.63 8.25 -7.25
CA ASN A 48 11.42 8.22 -6.01
C ASN A 48 11.14 6.97 -5.17
N VAL A 49 9.89 6.47 -5.19
CA VAL A 49 9.52 5.25 -4.48
C VAL A 49 10.16 4.03 -5.14
N VAL A 50 10.19 3.97 -6.47
CA VAL A 50 10.91 2.91 -7.19
C VAL A 50 12.40 2.95 -6.88
N GLU A 51 13.00 4.13 -6.84
CA GLU A 51 14.43 4.31 -6.56
C GLU A 51 14.79 3.88 -5.14
N VAL A 52 14.08 4.39 -4.13
CA VAL A 52 14.31 4.03 -2.71
C VAL A 52 14.07 2.54 -2.47
N MET A 53 13.03 1.96 -3.05
CA MET A 53 12.75 0.53 -2.84
C MET A 53 13.79 -0.38 -3.51
N LYS A 54 14.42 0.07 -4.60
CA LYS A 54 15.55 -0.65 -5.21
C LYS A 54 16.78 -0.69 -4.31
N GLU A 55 17.01 0.35 -3.49
CA GLU A 55 18.07 0.32 -2.46
C GLU A 55 17.86 -0.80 -1.44
N LEU A 56 16.61 -1.25 -1.29
CA LEU A 56 16.22 -2.36 -0.43
C LEU A 56 16.05 -3.68 -1.20
N ASP A 57 16.61 -3.82 -2.40
CA ASP A 57 16.46 -5.00 -3.28
C ASP A 57 14.99 -5.34 -3.62
N ILE A 58 14.11 -4.33 -3.69
CA ILE A 58 12.71 -4.49 -4.07
C ILE A 58 12.45 -3.66 -5.33
N ASP A 59 12.18 -4.32 -6.46
CA ASP A 59 11.84 -3.62 -7.69
C ASP A 59 10.34 -3.37 -7.81
N LEU A 60 9.94 -2.10 -7.68
CA LEU A 60 8.56 -1.63 -7.89
C LEU A 60 8.34 -0.98 -9.26
N SER A 61 9.31 -1.03 -10.17
CA SER A 61 9.19 -0.40 -11.50
C SER A 61 8.04 -0.96 -12.34
N HIS A 62 7.64 -2.20 -12.06
CA HIS A 62 6.49 -2.88 -12.67
C HIS A 62 5.24 -2.90 -11.78
N GLY A 63 5.28 -2.20 -10.64
CA GLY A 63 4.13 -2.05 -9.76
C GLY A 63 2.99 -1.35 -10.50
N LYS A 64 1.78 -1.89 -10.35
CA LYS A 64 0.57 -1.35 -10.98
C LYS A 64 -0.33 -0.77 -9.89
N PRO A 65 -0.50 0.57 -9.85
CA PRO A 65 -1.54 1.15 -9.03
C PRO A 65 -2.90 0.55 -9.40
N GLN A 66 -3.68 0.16 -8.40
CA GLN A 66 -5.00 -0.46 -8.58
C GLN A 66 -6.03 0.16 -7.65
N LYS A 67 -7.29 0.15 -8.09
CA LYS A 67 -8.42 0.71 -7.35
C LYS A 67 -8.76 -0.18 -6.15
N LEU A 68 -8.96 0.44 -5.00
CA LEU A 68 -9.60 -0.21 -3.86
C LEU A 68 -11.11 -0.33 -4.15
N THR A 69 -11.52 -1.48 -4.67
CA THR A 69 -12.93 -1.80 -4.90
C THR A 69 -13.54 -2.42 -3.64
N GLU A 70 -14.87 -2.34 -3.51
CA GLU A 70 -15.57 -3.04 -2.43
C GLU A 70 -15.35 -4.55 -2.45
N GLU A 71 -15.28 -5.14 -3.66
CA GLU A 71 -15.02 -6.57 -3.83
C GLU A 71 -13.63 -6.95 -3.28
N LEU A 72 -12.61 -6.15 -3.60
CA LEU A 72 -11.26 -6.36 -3.07
C LEU A 72 -11.27 -6.21 -1.54
N ALA A 73 -11.94 -5.18 -1.02
CA ALA A 73 -12.01 -4.89 0.39
C ALA A 73 -12.76 -5.96 1.20
N LYS A 74 -13.83 -6.56 0.65
CA LYS A 74 -14.60 -7.66 1.27
C LYS A 74 -13.79 -8.94 1.46
N ASN A 75 -12.77 -9.16 0.62
CA ASN A 75 -11.88 -10.31 0.72
C ASN A 75 -10.71 -10.09 1.69
N ALA A 76 -10.56 -8.88 2.24
CA ALA A 76 -9.51 -8.56 3.17
C ALA A 76 -9.77 -9.16 4.55
N SER A 77 -8.72 -9.66 5.19
CA SER A 77 -8.73 -9.95 6.62
C SER A 77 -8.48 -8.68 7.45
N MET A 78 -7.80 -7.70 6.88
CA MET A 78 -7.51 -6.40 7.50
C MET A 78 -7.19 -5.36 6.43
N ILE A 79 -7.52 -4.10 6.68
CA ILE A 79 -7.17 -2.96 5.84
C ILE A 79 -6.35 -1.97 6.67
N ILE A 80 -5.20 -1.55 6.14
CA ILE A 80 -4.33 -0.54 6.72
C ILE A 80 -4.40 0.69 5.83
N THR A 81 -4.94 1.80 6.34
CA THR A 81 -5.10 3.06 5.61
C THR A 81 -3.95 4.01 5.86
N MET A 82 -3.59 4.78 4.83
CA MET A 82 -2.47 5.71 4.83
C MET A 82 -2.89 6.98 4.08
N GLY A 83 -3.63 7.85 4.77
CA GLY A 83 -4.07 9.13 4.23
C GLY A 83 -5.23 9.07 3.21
N CYS A 84 -5.96 7.94 3.11
CA CYS A 84 -7.25 7.90 2.39
C CYS A 84 -8.43 8.41 3.26
N ASN A 85 -8.25 8.56 4.58
CA ASN A 85 -9.29 8.97 5.52
C ASN A 85 -10.63 8.25 5.23
N GLU A 86 -11.73 9.00 5.10
CA GLU A 86 -13.10 8.53 4.91
C GLU A 86 -13.40 8.04 3.48
N THR A 87 -12.46 8.14 2.52
CA THR A 87 -12.70 7.69 1.14
C THR A 87 -12.54 6.18 0.96
N CYS A 88 -12.01 5.49 1.97
CA CYS A 88 -11.87 4.05 1.96
C CYS A 88 -13.25 3.38 2.24
N PRO A 89 -13.65 2.35 1.48
CA PRO A 89 -14.98 1.74 1.59
C PRO A 89 -15.19 1.12 2.96
N TYR A 90 -16.39 1.30 3.53
CA TYR A 90 -16.78 0.61 4.76
C TYR A 90 -17.02 -0.87 4.47
N VAL A 91 -16.32 -1.74 5.21
CA VAL A 91 -16.46 -3.20 5.09
C VAL A 91 -16.84 -3.78 6.45
N PRO A 92 -18.07 -4.29 6.63
CA PRO A 92 -18.48 -4.92 7.87
C PRO A 92 -17.60 -6.12 8.22
N GLY A 93 -17.11 -6.18 9.46
CA GLY A 93 -16.34 -7.31 9.98
C GLY A 93 -14.87 -7.36 9.56
N VAL A 94 -14.36 -6.33 8.87
CA VAL A 94 -12.93 -6.20 8.55
C VAL A 94 -12.31 -5.13 9.44
N ASP A 95 -11.21 -5.48 10.10
CA ASP A 95 -10.46 -4.53 10.92
C ASP A 95 -9.77 -3.49 10.03
N ILE A 96 -9.96 -2.22 10.36
CA ILE A 96 -9.35 -1.09 9.66
C ILE A 96 -8.44 -0.34 10.62
N ILE A 97 -7.17 -0.19 10.26
CA ILE A 97 -6.14 0.50 11.05
C ILE A 97 -5.59 1.67 10.25
N ASP A 98 -5.54 2.86 10.83
CA ASP A 98 -4.94 4.03 10.18
C ASP A 98 -3.48 4.22 10.60
N TRP A 99 -2.57 4.22 9.63
CA TRP A 99 -1.16 4.56 9.80
C TRP A 99 -0.92 5.99 9.36
N LYS A 100 -0.50 6.83 10.31
CA LYS A 100 -0.17 8.24 10.08
C LYS A 100 1.24 8.36 9.48
N LEU A 101 1.35 8.10 8.18
CA LEU A 101 2.57 8.29 7.39
C LEU A 101 2.50 9.59 6.58
N ALA A 102 3.63 10.31 6.52
CA ALA A 102 3.79 11.51 5.70
C ALA A 102 3.57 11.19 4.21
N ASP A 103 3.03 12.13 3.44
CA ASP A 103 2.73 11.91 2.03
C ASP A 103 3.98 12.08 1.15
N PRO A 104 4.44 11.04 0.42
CA PRO A 104 5.62 11.14 -0.43
C PRO A 104 5.41 11.93 -1.73
N LYS A 105 4.17 12.37 -2.05
CA LYS A 105 3.83 12.97 -3.36
C LYS A 105 4.75 14.13 -3.76
N ASN A 106 5.16 14.95 -2.79
CA ASN A 106 6.09 16.07 -3.01
C ASN A 106 7.39 15.90 -2.22
N ALA A 107 7.65 14.70 -1.72
CA ALA A 107 8.87 14.43 -0.97
C ALA A 107 10.07 14.39 -1.91
N THR A 108 11.20 14.89 -1.43
CA THR A 108 12.50 14.60 -2.03
C THR A 108 12.78 13.10 -1.92
N ILE A 109 13.83 12.63 -2.59
CA ILE A 109 14.27 11.24 -2.43
C ILE A 109 14.63 10.93 -0.96
N GLU A 110 15.26 11.88 -0.26
CA GLU A 110 15.56 11.77 1.18
C GLU A 110 14.28 11.66 2.01
N GLY A 111 13.29 12.53 1.77
CA GLY A 111 12.00 12.44 2.44
C GLY A 111 11.24 11.15 2.11
N THR A 112 11.49 10.54 0.95
CA THR A 112 10.94 9.23 0.59
C THR A 112 11.60 8.10 1.37
N ARG A 113 12.89 8.21 1.72
CA ARG A 113 13.59 7.23 2.58
C ARG A 113 13.14 7.30 4.04
N GLU A 114 12.75 8.49 4.51
CA GLU A 114 12.23 8.66 5.88
C GLU A 114 10.84 8.04 6.08
N ILE A 115 10.06 7.91 4.99
CA ILE A 115 8.70 7.34 4.98
C ILE A 115 8.76 5.81 4.94
#